data_AF-A0A241ZHE0-F1
#
_entry.id   AF-A0A241ZHE0-F1
#
_cell.length_a   1.000
_cell.length_b   1.000
_cell.length_c   1.000
_cell.angle_alpha   90.00
_cell.angle_beta   90.00
_cell.angle_gamma   90.00
#
_symmetry.space_group_name_H-M   'P 1'
#
loop_
_entity.id
_entity.type
_entity.pdbx_description
1 polymer ?
#
loop_
_entity_poly.entity_id
_entity_poly.type
_entity_poly.pdbx_seq_one_letter_code
_entity_poly.pdbx_strand_id
1 'polypeptide(L)'
;MSEFKVGDKVLVCDQFFGDSIYTIREIKHKEGFVSIAQFVESGFFRLSGIRHATPQEIAVGRRIDKPSNSRELEILDKPENHISPNCKVEDV
;
A
#
# COMPACT_ATOMS: atom_id res chain seq x y z
N MET A 1 -15.86 -1.68 -18.74
CA MET A 1 -14.48 -1.69 -18.22
C MET A 1 -14.05 -0.25 -18.17
N SER A 2 -13.80 0.32 -16.98
CA SER A 2 -13.38 1.73 -16.89
C SER A 2 -12.07 1.92 -17.64
N GLU A 3 -12.06 2.82 -18.62
CA GLU A 3 -10.83 3.28 -19.26
C GLU A 3 -10.03 4.13 -18.27
N PHE A 4 -8.73 3.85 -18.20
CA PHE A 4 -7.78 4.67 -17.45
C PHE A 4 -7.69 6.08 -18.05
N LYS A 5 -7.57 7.08 -17.20
CA LYS A 5 -7.43 8.49 -17.60
C LYS A 5 -6.15 9.10 -17.04
N VAL A 6 -5.68 10.15 -17.70
CA VAL A 6 -4.60 10.98 -17.16
C VAL A 6 -5.06 11.58 -15.83
N GLY A 7 -4.20 11.50 -14.81
CA GLY A 7 -4.49 11.90 -13.44
C GLY A 7 -4.99 10.78 -12.53
N ASP A 8 -5.33 9.60 -13.07
CA ASP A 8 -5.75 8.48 -12.24
C ASP A 8 -4.61 7.97 -11.37
N LYS A 9 -4.94 7.64 -10.12
CA LYS A 9 -4.08 6.95 -9.18
C LYS A 9 -4.20 5.45 -9.39
N VAL A 10 -3.09 4.81 -9.73
CA VAL A 10 -3.03 3.39 -10.10
C VAL A 10 -1.92 2.68 -9.35
N LEU A 11 -2.07 1.37 -9.25
CA LEU A 11 -1.10 0.45 -8.68
C LEU A 11 -0.68 -0.54 -9.75
N VAL A 12 0.59 -0.95 -9.70
CA VAL A 12 1.08 -2.05 -10.53
C VAL A 12 0.61 -3.36 -9.90
N CYS A 13 0.01 -4.24 -10.70
CA CYS A 13 -0.42 -5.55 -10.22
C CYS A 13 0.78 -6.44 -9.86
N ASP A 14 1.87 -6.30 -10.62
CA ASP A 14 3.10 -7.06 -10.44
C ASP A 14 3.77 -6.76 -9.08
N GLN A 15 4.10 -7.83 -8.36
CA GLN A 15 4.60 -7.78 -6.99
C GLN A 15 6.06 -7.28 -6.91
N PHE A 16 6.82 -7.30 -8.01
CA PHE A 16 8.22 -6.86 -8.02
C PHE A 16 8.39 -5.34 -8.04
N PHE A 17 7.35 -4.60 -8.45
CA PHE A 17 7.43 -3.14 -8.68
C PHE A 17 7.06 -2.28 -7.47
N GLY A 18 6.97 -2.89 -6.29
CA GLY A 18 6.80 -2.21 -5.00
C GLY A 18 5.35 -1.88 -4.64
N ASP A 19 5.21 -1.12 -3.56
CA ASP A 19 3.92 -0.79 -2.91
C ASP A 19 3.48 0.68 -3.16
N SER A 20 4.14 1.38 -4.09
CA SER A 20 3.90 2.80 -4.38
C SER A 20 2.70 3.03 -5.29
N ILE A 21 1.98 4.14 -5.05
CA ILE A 21 0.87 4.58 -5.89
C ILE A 21 1.40 5.49 -6.99
N TYR A 22 1.15 5.12 -8.23
CA TYR A 22 1.55 5.89 -9.40
C TYR A 22 0.40 6.77 -9.89
N THR A 23 0.73 7.94 -10.44
CA THR A 23 -0.24 8.81 -11.11
C THR A 23 0.01 8.79 -12.61
N ILE A 24 -1.02 8.51 -13.40
CA ILE A 24 -0.92 8.50 -14.86
C ILE A 24 -0.68 9.93 -15.36
N ARG A 25 0.44 10.15 -16.05
CA ARG A 25 0.77 11.41 -16.70
C ARG A 25 0.28 11.45 -18.14
N GLU A 26 0.46 10.35 -18.87
CA GLU A 26 0.11 10.26 -20.28
C GLU A 26 -0.22 8.81 -20.63
N ILE A 27 -1.14 8.61 -21.56
CA ILE A 27 -1.47 7.28 -22.09
C ILE A 27 -1.16 7.28 -23.58
N LYS A 28 -0.23 6.42 -23.99
CA LYS A 28 0.10 6.22 -25.39
C LYS A 28 -0.67 5.01 -25.91
N HIS A 29 -1.64 5.29 -26.77
CA HIS A 29 -2.32 4.29 -27.57
C HIS A 29 -1.65 4.21 -28.94
N LYS A 30 -1.22 3.01 -29.33
CA LYS A 30 -0.81 2.71 -30.71
C LYS A 30 -1.69 1.59 -31.25
N GLU A 31 -2.27 1.84 -32.42
CA GLU A 31 -3.04 0.83 -33.13
C GLU A 31 -2.15 -0.40 -33.40
N GLY A 32 -2.60 -1.58 -32.97
CA GLY A 32 -1.84 -2.83 -33.06
C GLY A 32 -0.80 -3.08 -31.94
N PHE A 33 -0.64 -2.18 -30.98
CA PHE A 33 0.27 -2.35 -29.85
C PHE A 33 -0.45 -2.26 -28.50
N VAL A 34 0.19 -2.80 -27.46
CA VAL A 34 -0.32 -2.70 -26.08
C VAL A 34 -0.24 -1.24 -25.63
N SER A 35 -1.37 -0.68 -25.23
CA SER A 35 -1.46 0.66 -24.63
C SER A 35 -0.58 0.76 -23.38
N ILE A 36 0.20 1.83 -23.29
CA ILE A 36 1.10 2.09 -22.15
C ILE A 36 0.70 3.38 -21.43
N ALA A 37 0.68 3.32 -20.11
CA ALA A 37 0.59 4.49 -19.24
C ALA A 37 1.99 4.90 -18.80
N GLN A 38 2.31 6.18 -18.97
CA GLN A 38 3.52 6.80 -18.47
C GLN A 38 3.22 7.54 -17.17
N PHE A 39 4.08 7.39 -16.17
CA PHE A 39 3.85 7.94 -14.83
C PHE A 39 4.61 9.24 -14.59
N VAL A 40 4.14 10.02 -13.62
CA VAL A 40 4.78 11.28 -13.19
C VAL A 40 6.17 11.04 -12.58
N GLU A 41 6.32 10.01 -11.76
CA GLU A 41 7.56 9.68 -11.04
C GLU A 41 8.63 8.97 -11.89
N SER A 42 8.50 9.03 -13.22
CA SER A 42 9.25 8.24 -14.19
C SER A 42 8.83 6.76 -14.24
N GLY A 43 9.05 6.12 -15.40
CA GLY A 43 8.59 4.77 -15.69
C GLY A 43 7.31 4.71 -16.54
N PHE A 44 7.07 3.54 -17.14
CA PHE A 44 5.88 3.27 -17.93
C PHE A 44 5.43 1.83 -17.70
N PHE A 45 4.12 1.61 -17.74
CA PHE A 45 3.52 0.29 -17.60
C PHE A 45 2.47 0.06 -18.67
N ARG A 46 2.26 -1.22 -18.99
CA ARG A 46 1.13 -1.63 -19.83
C ARG A 46 -0.16 -1.43 -19.06
N LEU A 47 -1.22 -0.96 -19.72
CA LEU A 47 -2.54 -0.82 -19.10
C LEU A 47 -3.06 -2.15 -18.50
N SER A 48 -2.67 -3.29 -19.08
CA SER A 48 -3.01 -4.62 -18.58
C SER A 48 -2.31 -5.01 -17.27
N GLY A 49 -1.22 -4.33 -16.92
CA GLY A 49 -0.40 -4.61 -15.74
C GLY A 49 -0.70 -3.69 -14.56
N ILE A 50 -1.70 -2.83 -14.68
CA ILE A 50 -2.07 -1.84 -13.66
C ILE A 50 -3.55 -1.96 -13.31
N ARG A 51 -3.89 -1.52 -12.10
CA ARG A 51 -5.27 -1.40 -11.62
C ARG A 51 -5.51 -0.05 -10.96
N HIS A 52 -6.76 0.39 -10.89
CA HIS A 52 -7.10 1.55 -10.08
C HIS A 52 -6.78 1.29 -8.61
N ALA A 53 -6.20 2.30 -7.95
CA ALA A 53 -6.03 2.27 -6.51
C ALA A 53 -7.41 2.41 -5.84
N THR A 54 -7.63 1.63 -4.79
CA THR A 54 -8.83 1.78 -3.97
C THR A 54 -8.76 3.10 -3.18
N PRO A 55 -9.90 3.69 -2.80
CA PRO A 55 -9.90 4.94 -2.02
C PRO A 55 -9.13 4.79 -0.69
N GLN A 56 -9.12 3.61 -0.10
CA GLN A 56 -8.35 3.30 1.12
C GLN A 56 -6.85 3.35 0.84
N GLU A 57 -6.39 2.71 -0.24
CA GLU A 57 -4.97 2.78 -0.66
C GLU A 57 -4.56 4.22 -0.94
N ILE A 58 -5.41 5.00 -1.61
CA ILE A 58 -5.16 6.42 -1.91
C ILE A 58 -5.02 7.24 -0.62
N ALA A 59 -5.85 6.99 0.40
CA ALA A 59 -5.79 7.69 1.68
C ALA A 59 -4.51 7.38 2.46
N VAL A 60 -4.03 6.13 2.42
CA VAL A 60 -2.77 5.71 3.07
C VAL A 60 -1.54 6.07 2.22
N GLY A 61 -1.72 6.29 0.92
CA GLY A 61 -0.64 6.61 -0.01
C GLY A 61 0.23 5.41 -0.42
N ARG A 62 -0.19 4.17 -0.09
CA ARG A 62 0.53 2.93 -0.38
C ARG A 62 -0.43 1.75 -0.63
N ARG A 63 0.07 0.69 -1.27
CA ARG A 63 -0.66 -0.58 -1.46
C ARG A 63 -0.98 -1.21 -0.10
N ILE A 64 -2.25 -1.57 0.11
CA ILE A 64 -2.76 -2.18 1.36
C ILE A 64 -2.92 -3.70 1.19
N ASP A 65 -2.99 -4.18 -0.05
CA ASP A 65 -3.22 -5.59 -0.40
C ASP A 65 -2.07 -6.54 0.01
N LYS A 66 -0.97 -6.02 0.52
CA LYS A 66 0.02 -6.83 1.21
C LYS A 66 -0.53 -7.09 2.62
N PRO A 67 -0.57 -8.34 3.12
CA PRO A 67 -0.47 -8.51 4.55
C PRO A 67 0.88 -7.89 4.91
N SER A 68 0.87 -6.65 5.38
CA SER A 68 1.97 -6.18 6.21
C SER A 68 2.12 -7.29 7.22
N ASN A 69 3.30 -7.89 7.27
CA ASN A 69 3.62 -8.77 8.36
C ASN A 69 3.46 -7.91 9.62
N SER A 70 2.30 -8.03 10.22
CA SER A 70 1.79 -7.20 11.29
C SER A 70 1.20 -8.22 12.25
N ARG A 71 1.80 -8.65 13.36
CA ARG A 71 2.77 -8.00 14.27
C ARG A 71 2.49 -6.53 14.60
N GLU A 72 1.54 -5.87 13.93
CA GLU A 72 0.92 -4.61 14.33
C GLU A 72 -0.45 -4.87 14.99
N LEU A 73 -0.58 -6.07 15.56
CA LEU A 73 -1.61 -6.44 16.55
C LEU A 73 -0.94 -6.75 17.92
N GLU A 74 0.31 -6.34 18.13
CA GLU A 74 1.05 -6.51 19.40
C GLU A 74 1.21 -5.22 20.20
N ILE A 75 0.31 -4.24 20.05
CA ILE A 75 0.23 -3.14 21.02
C ILE A 75 -1.24 -2.90 21.42
N LEU A 76 -1.91 -3.98 21.84
CA LEU A 76 -2.96 -3.80 22.83
C LEU A 76 -2.25 -3.44 24.13
N ASP A 77 -2.20 -2.13 24.36
CA ASP A 77 -1.96 -1.45 25.62
C ASP A 77 -2.42 -2.26 26.83
N LYS A 78 -1.51 -3.02 27.43
CA LYS A 78 -1.51 -3.39 28.85
C LYS A 78 -0.07 -3.60 29.30
N PRO A 79 0.61 -2.59 29.87
CA PRO A 79 1.52 -2.93 30.95
C PRO A 79 0.63 -3.46 32.08
N GLU A 80 0.36 -4.77 32.09
CA GLU A 80 -0.13 -5.42 33.30
C GLU A 80 0.95 -5.20 34.34
N ASN A 81 0.69 -4.19 35.16
CA ASN A 81 1.50 -3.71 36.24
C ASN A 81 1.64 -4.88 37.22
N HIS A 82 2.67 -5.71 37.05
CA HIS A 82 3.03 -6.80 37.97
C HIS A 82 3.63 -6.27 39.27
N ILE A 83 3.14 -5.15 39.79
CA ILE A 83 3.35 -4.79 41.20
C ILE A 83 2.22 -5.47 41.97
N SER A 84 2.43 -6.73 42.32
CA SER A 84 1.71 -7.34 43.43
C SER A 84 1.99 -6.50 44.68
N PRO A 85 0.99 -5.83 45.29
CA PRO A 85 1.19 -5.01 46.48
C PRO A 85 1.41 -5.85 47.75
N ASN A 86 1.77 -7.14 47.62
CA ASN A 86 1.89 -8.06 48.74
C ASN A 86 3.27 -8.72 48.84
N CYS A 87 4.32 -8.06 48.33
CA CYS A 87 5.67 -8.30 48.84
C CYS A 87 5.73 -7.79 50.28
N LYS A 88 5.31 -8.64 51.22
CA LYS A 88 5.80 -8.56 52.59
C LYS A 88 7.29 -8.90 52.53
N VAL A 89 8.12 -7.88 52.48
CA VAL A 89 9.48 -7.98 52.98
C VAL A 89 9.32 -8.14 54.49
N GLU A 90 9.36 -9.38 54.97
CA GLU A 90 9.70 -9.61 56.36
C GLU A 90 11.20 -9.39 56.46
N ASP A 91 11.54 -8.23 57.02
CA ASP A 91 12.86 -7.85 57.50
C ASP A 91 13.09 -8.53 58.85
N VAL A 92 14.21 -9.26 58.95
CA VAL A 92 14.84 -9.92 60.13
C VAL A 92 14.31 -11.28 60.60
#